data_AF-A0A1H2EHX4-F1
#
_entry.id   AF-A0A1H2EHX4-F1
#
_cell.length_a   1.000
_cell.length_b   1.000
_cell.length_c   1.000
_cell.angle_alpha   90.00
_cell.angle_beta   90.00
_cell.angle_gamma   90.00
#
_symmetry.space_group_name_H-M   'P 1'
#
loop_
_entity.id
_entity.type
_entity.pdbx_description
1 polymer ?
#
loop_
_entity_poly.entity_id
_entity_poly.type
_entity_poly.pdbx_seq_one_letter_code
_entity_poly.pdbx_strand_id
1 'polypeptide(L)'
;MRIPLPPLYIPVLKRMRRWIYESLYESQDEALVAMKSHAFLFFPRNYGHAKGIFLKLVEMGALKRAKGQLKKIEKNFKGLLGEVELAYLYEHLSVHYRGVRSLCAIEDLYRDRLKREPECMWARRELAGVHFRLGDVPGAIAVVTEQRLLRDHLAGRLGYDTERTRYFGSFYTLAIGHIALLGFYAQQQELQGPEGRRNRLAIDPKRVANACLLSYVEPFFDLVTEEETELQEVIAALEDPHLLLHGGGNRWDFFYDGLPQIGREWERRGNGPFLTLREEHTKDGEKRLREMGLPEGAWFVVLHVRETRLGEVRNAKVADYLPAIREITRRGGWVIRMGDRTMTPLPPMEQVLDYAHDTRKSDSLDIFLLGACRFFLGTNSGPSIAAKLFGKRIVFTNFAPLFCNAFGTPDTWIPILFRDTKDQRLLTLREMAHSPLVYAEYPAAIPGYSVEVVPNTPEEIFDAVVEMFGVLESEQETFSVGLSERIRFDALCRELGINLHAPPSSRFLARHAKWLD
;
A
#
# COMPACT_ATOMS: atom_id res chain seq x y z
N MET A 1 -7.57 -16.60 -33.16
CA MET A 1 -7.47 -18.04 -32.83
C MET A 1 -7.84 -18.16 -31.36
N ARG A 2 -9.02 -18.69 -31.02
CA ARG A 2 -9.52 -18.75 -29.62
C ARG A 2 -8.59 -19.62 -28.78
N ILE A 3 -8.04 -19.09 -27.70
CA ILE A 3 -7.50 -19.91 -26.62
C ILE A 3 -8.68 -20.17 -25.68
N PRO A 4 -9.26 -21.38 -25.64
CA PRO A 4 -10.32 -21.67 -24.68
C PRO A 4 -9.69 -21.77 -23.28
N LEU A 5 -10.34 -21.18 -22.27
CA LEU A 5 -10.13 -21.62 -20.89
C LEU A 5 -10.37 -23.14 -20.82
N PRO A 6 -9.54 -23.92 -20.12
CA PRO A 6 -9.75 -25.36 -20.02
C PRO A 6 -11.16 -25.67 -19.47
N PRO A 7 -11.96 -26.55 -20.11
CA PRO A 7 -13.30 -26.95 -19.67
C PRO A 7 -13.38 -27.60 -18.27
N LEU A 8 -12.25 -27.73 -17.57
CA LEU A 8 -12.10 -28.47 -16.31
C LEU A 8 -12.46 -27.67 -15.05
N TYR A 9 -12.59 -26.34 -15.11
CA TYR A 9 -12.75 -25.50 -13.92
C TYR A 9 -14.18 -25.47 -13.34
N ILE A 10 -15.23 -25.53 -14.17
CA ILE A 10 -16.63 -25.41 -13.72
C ILE A 10 -17.11 -26.62 -12.88
N PRO A 11 -16.79 -27.88 -13.23
CA PRO A 11 -17.20 -29.05 -12.44
C PRO A 11 -16.50 -29.17 -11.08
N VAL A 12 -15.25 -28.68 -10.97
CA VAL A 12 -14.44 -28.73 -9.75
C VAL A 12 -14.94 -27.70 -8.73
N LEU A 13 -15.21 -26.47 -9.18
CA LEU A 13 -15.79 -25.42 -8.34
C LEU A 13 -17.21 -25.77 -7.86
N LYS A 14 -18.02 -26.43 -8.70
CA LYS A 14 -19.32 -26.98 -8.29
C LYS A 14 -19.21 -28.07 -7.22
N ARG A 15 -18.17 -28.92 -7.28
CA ARG A 15 -17.89 -29.96 -6.27
C ARG A 15 -17.34 -29.39 -4.97
N MET A 16 -16.43 -28.42 -5.02
CA MET A 16 -15.98 -27.67 -3.82
C MET A 16 -17.14 -26.95 -3.15
N ARG A 17 -18.00 -26.27 -3.94
CA ARG A 17 -19.21 -25.61 -3.45
C ARG A 17 -20.16 -26.60 -2.76
N ARG A 18 -20.37 -27.77 -3.35
CA ARG A 18 -21.21 -28.84 -2.78
C ARG A 18 -20.61 -29.41 -1.48
N TRP A 19 -19.31 -29.67 -1.45
CA TRP A 19 -18.62 -30.18 -0.26
C TRP A 19 -18.64 -29.18 0.91
N ILE A 20 -18.45 -27.89 0.64
CA ILE A 20 -18.60 -26.82 1.65
C ILE A 20 -20.05 -26.80 2.14
N TYR A 21 -21.04 -26.89 1.24
CA TYR A 21 -22.46 -26.89 1.59
C TYR A 21 -22.86 -28.08 2.48
N GLU A 22 -22.41 -29.30 2.12
CA GLU A 22 -22.66 -30.54 2.87
C GLU A 22 -21.95 -30.51 4.24
N SER A 23 -20.70 -30.04 4.29
CA SER A 23 -19.93 -29.90 5.53
C SER A 23 -20.48 -28.85 6.50
N LEU A 24 -21.15 -27.80 5.97
CA LEU A 24 -21.83 -26.77 6.77
C LEU A 24 -23.20 -27.26 7.29
N TYR A 25 -23.92 -28.09 6.52
CA TYR A 25 -25.26 -28.57 6.88
C TYR A 25 -25.27 -29.70 7.91
N GLU A 26 -24.27 -30.59 7.87
CA GLU A 26 -24.12 -31.71 8.83
C GLU A 26 -23.54 -31.29 10.18
N SER A 27 -23.07 -30.04 10.30
CA SER A 27 -22.54 -29.51 11.56
C SER A 27 -23.65 -29.16 12.55
N GLN A 28 -23.53 -29.67 13.78
CA GLN A 28 -24.36 -29.28 14.94
C GLN A 28 -23.76 -28.13 15.77
N ASP A 29 -22.69 -27.49 15.28
CA ASP A 29 -22.00 -26.40 15.96
C ASP A 29 -22.80 -25.07 15.82
N GLU A 30 -23.20 -24.47 16.94
CA GLU A 30 -24.09 -23.29 16.99
C GLU A 30 -23.54 -22.06 16.23
N ALA A 31 -22.21 -21.90 16.12
CA ALA A 31 -21.59 -20.82 15.34
C ALA A 31 -21.72 -21.06 13.82
N LEU A 32 -21.72 -22.32 13.39
CA LEU A 32 -21.96 -22.74 12.01
C LEU A 32 -23.47 -22.79 11.67
N VAL A 33 -24.32 -23.03 12.67
CA VAL A 33 -25.78 -22.89 12.56
C VAL A 33 -26.19 -21.42 12.40
N ALA A 34 -25.52 -20.48 13.08
CA ALA A 34 -25.73 -19.04 12.88
C ALA A 34 -25.35 -18.56 11.46
N MET A 35 -24.48 -19.28 10.74
CA MET A 35 -24.20 -19.02 9.32
C MET A 35 -25.33 -19.45 8.38
N LYS A 36 -26.22 -20.38 8.79
CA LYS A 36 -27.32 -20.89 7.95
C LYS A 36 -28.31 -19.79 7.53
N SER A 37 -28.48 -18.78 8.37
CA SER A 37 -29.38 -17.63 8.14
C SER A 37 -28.74 -16.49 7.32
N HIS A 38 -27.41 -16.43 7.20
CA HIS A 38 -26.71 -15.44 6.36
C HIS A 38 -26.34 -15.98 4.97
N ALA A 39 -26.18 -17.29 4.82
CA ALA A 39 -25.84 -17.91 3.55
C ALA A 39 -26.96 -17.78 2.49
N PHE A 40 -28.23 -17.66 2.89
CA PHE A 40 -29.35 -17.61 1.95
C PHE A 40 -29.49 -16.29 1.17
N LEU A 41 -28.82 -15.21 1.62
CA LEU A 41 -29.02 -13.85 1.10
C LEU A 41 -28.00 -13.39 0.04
N PHE A 42 -26.94 -14.17 -0.25
CA PHE A 42 -25.80 -13.68 -1.05
C PHE A 42 -25.34 -14.59 -2.21
N PHE A 43 -26.25 -15.37 -2.82
CA PHE A 43 -25.88 -16.24 -3.95
C PHE A 43 -26.26 -15.67 -5.34
N PRO A 44 -25.33 -14.98 -6.03
CA PRO A 44 -25.24 -15.05 -7.50
C PRO A 44 -23.84 -15.46 -8.04
N ARG A 45 -23.79 -15.73 -9.35
CA ARG A 45 -22.99 -16.75 -10.07
C ARG A 45 -21.46 -16.58 -10.29
N ASN A 46 -20.72 -15.63 -9.71
CA ASN A 46 -19.35 -15.31 -10.19
C ASN A 46 -18.17 -15.50 -9.20
N TYR A 47 -17.01 -15.89 -9.77
CA TYR A 47 -15.74 -16.32 -9.15
C TYR A 47 -15.14 -15.37 -8.08
N GLY A 48 -15.40 -14.07 -8.18
CA GLY A 48 -14.91 -13.07 -7.20
C GLY A 48 -15.46 -13.22 -5.78
N HIS A 49 -16.61 -13.86 -5.61
CA HIS A 49 -17.26 -13.97 -4.29
C HIS A 49 -16.79 -15.16 -3.45
N ALA A 50 -16.25 -16.22 -4.07
CA ALA A 50 -15.66 -17.34 -3.32
C ALA A 50 -14.42 -16.89 -2.52
N LYS A 51 -13.64 -15.96 -3.09
CA LYS A 51 -12.51 -15.29 -2.43
C LYS A 51 -12.97 -14.47 -1.22
N GLY A 52 -14.04 -13.69 -1.35
CA GLY A 52 -14.61 -12.88 -0.26
C GLY A 52 -15.18 -13.71 0.89
N ILE A 53 -15.86 -14.82 0.59
CA ILE A 53 -16.41 -15.74 1.59
C ILE A 53 -15.28 -16.50 2.31
N PHE A 54 -14.24 -16.91 1.58
CA PHE A 54 -13.07 -17.59 2.14
C PHE A 54 -12.26 -16.67 3.08
N LEU A 55 -12.08 -15.39 2.72
CA LEU A 55 -11.44 -14.39 3.59
C LEU A 55 -12.23 -14.17 4.88
N LYS A 56 -13.56 -14.10 4.81
CA LYS A 56 -14.44 -13.99 6.00
C LYS A 56 -14.38 -15.22 6.91
N LEU A 57 -14.25 -16.42 6.34
CA LEU A 57 -14.07 -17.68 7.08
C LEU A 57 -12.72 -17.75 7.82
N VAL A 58 -11.67 -17.14 7.25
CA VAL A 58 -10.34 -17.03 7.88
C VAL A 58 -10.32 -15.97 8.99
N GLU A 59 -11.04 -14.86 8.81
CA GLU A 59 -11.17 -13.77 9.80
C GLU A 59 -11.91 -14.17 11.09
N MET A 60 -12.87 -15.09 11.02
CA MET A 60 -13.76 -15.44 12.15
C MET A 60 -13.21 -16.51 13.12
N GLY A 61 -11.91 -16.84 13.08
CA GLY A 61 -11.26 -17.52 14.21
C GLY A 61 -11.30 -19.06 14.24
N ALA A 62 -11.40 -19.76 13.10
CA ALA A 62 -11.19 -21.22 13.04
C ALA A 62 -9.70 -21.66 13.15
N LEU A 63 -8.88 -20.85 13.82
CA LEU A 63 -7.41 -20.81 13.82
C LEU A 63 -6.72 -22.09 14.33
N LYS A 64 -7.32 -22.81 15.29
CA LYS A 64 -6.70 -24.03 15.86
C LYS A 64 -6.95 -25.29 15.03
N ARG A 65 -7.99 -25.33 14.20
CA ARG A 65 -8.37 -26.52 13.40
C ARG A 65 -7.78 -26.54 11.98
N ALA A 66 -7.19 -25.43 11.53
CA ALA A 66 -6.63 -25.26 10.19
C ALA A 66 -5.46 -26.21 9.85
N LYS A 67 -4.59 -26.59 10.81
CA LYS A 67 -3.50 -27.57 10.54
C LYS A 67 -4.03 -28.97 10.21
N GLY A 68 -5.09 -29.41 10.89
CA GLY A 68 -5.74 -30.70 10.64
C GLY A 68 -6.54 -30.70 9.34
N GLN A 69 -7.16 -29.56 9.00
CA GLN A 69 -7.89 -29.39 7.75
C GLN A 69 -6.98 -29.23 6.53
N LEU A 70 -5.82 -28.56 6.64
CA LEU A 70 -4.81 -28.46 5.59
C LEU A 70 -4.33 -29.84 5.13
N LYS A 71 -3.97 -30.73 6.06
CA LYS A 71 -3.61 -32.12 5.74
C LYS A 71 -4.78 -32.91 5.14
N LYS A 72 -6.03 -32.60 5.53
CA LYS A 72 -7.24 -33.21 4.97
C LYS A 72 -7.53 -32.69 3.56
N ILE A 73 -7.29 -31.41 3.28
CA ILE A 73 -7.40 -30.79 1.96
C ILE A 73 -6.32 -31.35 1.04
N GLU A 74 -5.07 -31.39 1.50
CA GLU A 74 -3.95 -31.98 0.76
C GLU A 74 -4.19 -33.47 0.47
N LYS A 75 -4.76 -34.23 1.42
CA LYS A 75 -5.10 -35.66 1.24
C LYS A 75 -6.30 -35.89 0.31
N ASN A 76 -7.34 -35.06 0.40
CA ASN A 76 -8.59 -35.25 -0.35
C ASN A 76 -8.58 -34.61 -1.74
N PHE A 77 -7.70 -33.62 -1.98
CA PHE A 77 -7.63 -32.88 -3.24
C PHE A 77 -6.28 -33.05 -3.98
N LYS A 78 -5.39 -33.94 -3.51
CA LYS A 78 -4.09 -34.28 -4.14
C LYS A 78 -4.13 -34.82 -5.58
N GLY A 79 -5.30 -34.91 -6.19
CA GLY A 79 -5.48 -35.26 -7.60
C GLY A 79 -6.58 -34.45 -8.30
N LEU A 80 -7.08 -33.39 -7.65
CA LEU A 80 -8.21 -32.57 -8.12
C LEU A 80 -7.84 -31.09 -8.25
N LEU A 81 -6.81 -30.66 -7.51
CA LEU A 81 -6.17 -29.36 -7.62
C LEU A 81 -4.80 -29.58 -8.29
N GLY A 82 -4.52 -28.84 -9.36
CA GLY A 82 -3.18 -28.74 -9.89
C GLY A 82 -2.24 -28.10 -8.87
N GLU A 83 -0.93 -28.27 -9.05
CA GLU A 83 0.09 -27.69 -8.15
C GLU A 83 -0.10 -26.18 -7.93
N VAL A 84 -0.66 -25.46 -8.91
CA VAL A 84 -0.97 -24.03 -8.87
C VAL A 84 -2.04 -23.67 -7.83
N GLU A 85 -3.08 -24.48 -7.71
CA GLU A 85 -4.19 -24.19 -6.79
C GLU A 85 -3.82 -24.59 -5.36
N LEU A 86 -2.97 -25.62 -5.21
CA LEU A 86 -2.29 -25.93 -3.95
C LEU A 86 -1.31 -24.83 -3.56
N ALA A 87 -0.53 -24.29 -4.50
CA ALA A 87 0.38 -23.16 -4.28
C ALA A 87 -0.34 -21.90 -3.81
N TYR A 88 -1.45 -21.53 -4.46
CA TYR A 88 -2.28 -20.38 -4.06
C TYR A 88 -2.92 -20.59 -2.68
N LEU A 89 -3.39 -21.81 -2.39
CA LEU A 89 -3.91 -22.17 -1.08
C LEU A 89 -2.82 -22.12 0.01
N TYR A 90 -1.61 -22.58 -0.31
CA TYR A 90 -0.45 -22.51 0.57
C TYR A 90 0.02 -21.08 0.77
N GLU A 91 0.09 -20.25 -0.27
CA GLU A 91 0.46 -18.84 -0.19
C GLU A 91 -0.49 -18.08 0.74
N HIS A 92 -1.81 -18.20 0.52
CA HIS A 92 -2.79 -17.55 1.38
C HIS A 92 -2.76 -18.09 2.82
N LEU A 93 -2.53 -19.39 3.02
CA LEU A 93 -2.44 -19.97 4.36
C LEU A 93 -1.08 -19.71 5.03
N SER A 94 -0.01 -19.47 4.30
CA SER A 94 1.36 -19.34 4.84
C SER A 94 1.77 -17.89 5.09
N VAL A 95 1.36 -16.96 4.22
CA VAL A 95 1.41 -15.51 4.48
C VAL A 95 0.56 -15.15 5.70
N HIS A 96 -0.55 -15.87 5.94
CA HIS A 96 -1.44 -15.61 7.08
C HIS A 96 -1.04 -16.30 8.40
N TYR A 97 -0.19 -17.34 8.41
CA TYR A 97 -0.04 -18.18 9.62
C TYR A 97 1.36 -18.53 10.11
N ARG A 98 2.45 -18.36 9.35
CA ARG A 98 3.78 -18.70 9.89
C ARG A 98 4.85 -17.76 9.35
N GLY A 99 5.61 -17.14 10.26
CA GLY A 99 6.77 -16.33 9.92
C GLY A 99 7.84 -17.10 9.13
N VAL A 100 8.78 -16.33 8.55
CA VAL A 100 10.03 -16.67 7.82
C VAL A 100 10.06 -17.94 6.96
N ARG A 101 9.82 -19.11 7.55
CA ARG A 101 9.88 -20.43 6.87
C ARG A 101 8.84 -20.60 5.76
N SER A 102 7.83 -19.75 5.71
CA SER A 102 6.82 -19.74 4.64
C SER A 102 7.33 -19.07 3.37
N LEU A 103 7.91 -17.87 3.46
CA LEU A 103 8.29 -17.09 2.27
C LEU A 103 9.41 -17.74 1.46
N CYS A 104 10.44 -18.31 2.10
CA CYS A 104 11.49 -19.02 1.35
C CYS A 104 10.93 -20.28 0.66
N ALA A 105 10.01 -21.01 1.29
CA ALA A 105 9.36 -22.17 0.66
C ALA A 105 8.44 -21.75 -0.50
N ILE A 106 7.80 -20.57 -0.40
CA ILE A 106 7.02 -19.98 -1.50
C ILE A 106 7.95 -19.53 -2.63
N GLU A 107 9.12 -18.97 -2.32
CA GLU A 107 10.14 -18.61 -3.30
C GLU A 107 10.55 -19.84 -4.12
N ASP A 108 10.93 -20.94 -3.45
CA ASP A 108 11.30 -22.21 -4.08
C ASP A 108 10.18 -22.75 -4.98
N LEU A 109 8.93 -22.66 -4.52
CA LEU A 109 7.75 -23.08 -5.26
C LEU A 109 7.57 -22.32 -6.57
N TYR A 110 7.70 -20.99 -6.55
CA TYR A 110 7.60 -20.19 -7.77
C TYR A 110 8.81 -20.38 -8.68
N ARG A 111 10.02 -20.56 -8.13
CA ARG A 111 11.20 -20.92 -8.93
C ARG A 111 11.01 -22.24 -9.66
N ASP A 112 10.50 -23.26 -8.97
CA ASP A 112 10.22 -24.56 -9.58
C ASP A 112 9.11 -24.49 -10.63
N ARG A 113 8.10 -23.64 -10.41
CA ARG A 113 7.09 -23.34 -11.44
C ARG A 113 7.72 -22.72 -12.67
N LEU A 114 8.58 -21.71 -12.51
CA LEU A 114 9.25 -21.01 -13.61
C LEU A 114 10.26 -21.89 -14.36
N LYS A 115 10.80 -22.94 -13.73
CA LYS A 115 11.58 -23.97 -14.45
C LYS A 115 10.72 -24.79 -15.41
N ARG A 116 9.45 -25.05 -15.05
CA ARG A 116 8.50 -25.85 -15.87
C ARG A 116 7.75 -25.00 -16.87
N GLU A 117 7.43 -23.77 -16.51
CA GLU A 117 6.67 -22.80 -17.30
C GLU A 117 7.37 -21.43 -17.29
N PRO A 118 8.48 -21.29 -18.04
CA PRO A 118 9.27 -20.07 -18.09
C PRO A 118 8.53 -18.85 -18.65
N GLU A 119 7.33 -18.97 -19.19
CA GLU A 119 6.51 -17.88 -19.71
C GLU A 119 5.41 -17.43 -18.73
N CYS A 120 5.30 -18.05 -17.56
CA CYS A 120 4.24 -17.75 -16.60
C CYS A 120 4.42 -16.36 -15.96
N MET A 121 3.73 -15.36 -16.49
CA MET A 121 3.76 -13.97 -16.01
C MET A 121 3.27 -13.83 -14.56
N TRP A 122 2.25 -14.60 -14.20
CA TRP A 122 1.71 -14.59 -12.83
C TRP A 122 2.74 -15.10 -11.81
N ALA A 123 3.40 -16.23 -12.06
CA ALA A 123 4.40 -16.78 -11.15
C ALA A 123 5.59 -15.81 -10.95
N ARG A 124 5.99 -15.05 -11.98
CA ARG A 124 7.00 -13.99 -11.85
C ARG A 124 6.53 -12.84 -10.97
N ARG A 125 5.30 -12.37 -11.17
CA ARG A 125 4.72 -11.29 -10.35
C ARG A 125 4.75 -11.69 -8.87
N GLU A 126 4.33 -12.92 -8.56
CA GLU A 126 4.34 -13.38 -7.17
C GLU A 126 5.76 -13.59 -6.63
N LEU A 127 6.67 -14.16 -7.42
CA LEU A 127 8.08 -14.31 -7.02
C LEU A 127 8.74 -12.96 -6.74
N ALA A 128 8.52 -11.95 -7.57
CA ALA A 128 8.99 -10.59 -7.33
C ALA A 128 8.40 -10.02 -6.02
N GLY A 129 7.12 -10.26 -5.76
CA GLY A 129 6.47 -9.90 -4.51
C GLY A 129 7.06 -10.62 -3.28
N VAL A 130 7.48 -11.87 -3.42
CA VAL A 130 8.18 -12.62 -2.36
C VAL A 130 9.54 -12.01 -2.07
N HIS A 131 10.36 -11.76 -3.10
CA HIS A 131 11.64 -11.07 -2.95
C HIS A 131 11.47 -9.72 -2.25
N PHE A 132 10.49 -8.94 -2.66
CA PHE A 132 10.16 -7.67 -2.00
C PHE A 132 9.82 -7.84 -0.53
N ARG A 133 8.94 -8.79 -0.17
CA ARG A 133 8.58 -9.08 1.23
C ARG A 133 9.76 -9.56 2.08
N LEU A 134 10.76 -10.19 1.47
CA LEU A 134 12.01 -10.61 2.10
C LEU A 134 13.05 -9.47 2.22
N GLY A 135 12.76 -8.29 1.67
CA GLY A 135 13.72 -7.18 1.60
C GLY A 135 14.80 -7.36 0.53
N ASP A 136 14.68 -8.37 -0.35
CA ASP A 136 15.57 -8.63 -1.47
C ASP A 136 15.14 -7.83 -2.71
N VAL A 137 15.37 -6.51 -2.66
CA VAL A 137 15.07 -5.60 -3.78
C VAL A 137 15.83 -5.98 -5.07
N PRO A 138 17.12 -6.35 -5.04
CA PRO A 138 17.82 -6.80 -6.24
C PRO A 138 17.18 -8.04 -6.89
N GLY A 139 16.78 -9.04 -6.09
CA GLY A 139 16.06 -10.21 -6.58
C GLY A 139 14.70 -9.86 -7.19
N ALA A 140 13.96 -8.95 -6.57
CA ALA A 140 12.70 -8.46 -7.11
C ALA A 140 12.89 -7.76 -8.46
N ILE A 141 13.90 -6.88 -8.58
CA ILE A 141 14.24 -6.18 -9.83
C ILE A 141 14.61 -7.18 -10.93
N ALA A 142 15.41 -8.20 -10.60
CA ALA A 142 15.82 -9.22 -11.57
C ALA A 142 14.62 -9.97 -12.15
N VAL A 143 13.71 -10.46 -11.29
CA VAL A 143 12.51 -11.20 -11.70
C VAL A 143 11.58 -10.34 -12.56
N VAL A 144 11.41 -9.07 -12.19
CA VAL A 144 10.57 -8.16 -12.97
C VAL A 144 11.23 -7.79 -14.30
N THR A 145 12.56 -7.66 -14.34
CA THR A 145 13.29 -7.43 -15.60
C THR A 145 13.07 -8.58 -16.59
N GLU A 146 13.09 -9.83 -16.13
CA GLU A 146 12.73 -10.98 -16.97
C GLU A 146 11.25 -10.93 -17.41
N GLN A 147 10.34 -10.61 -16.48
CA GLN A 147 8.91 -10.48 -16.76
C GLN A 147 8.67 -9.45 -17.88
N ARG A 148 9.41 -8.34 -17.88
CA ARG A 148 9.35 -7.33 -18.93
C ARG A 148 9.71 -7.88 -20.30
N LEU A 149 10.81 -8.63 -20.43
CA LEU A 149 11.23 -9.14 -21.74
C LEU A 149 10.15 -10.03 -22.36
N LEU A 150 9.49 -10.84 -21.52
CA LEU A 150 8.35 -11.66 -21.95
C LEU A 150 7.13 -10.82 -22.32
N ARG A 151 6.84 -9.78 -21.53
CA ARG A 151 5.77 -8.82 -21.82
C ARG A 151 6.00 -8.10 -23.15
N ASP A 152 7.20 -7.57 -23.38
CA ASP A 152 7.54 -6.83 -24.60
C ASP A 152 7.49 -7.77 -25.83
N HIS A 153 7.92 -9.03 -25.67
CA HIS A 153 7.74 -10.07 -26.69
C HIS A 153 6.25 -10.37 -26.98
N LEU A 154 5.43 -10.51 -25.92
CA LEU A 154 3.99 -10.74 -26.05
C LEU A 154 3.29 -9.54 -26.72
N ALA A 155 3.65 -8.33 -26.32
CA ALA A 155 3.13 -7.09 -26.90
C ALA A 155 3.41 -7.04 -28.40
N GLY A 156 4.65 -7.30 -28.82
CA GLY A 156 5.03 -7.34 -30.23
C GLY A 156 4.23 -8.37 -31.05
N ARG A 157 3.94 -9.54 -30.46
CA ARG A 157 3.10 -10.57 -31.11
C ARG A 157 1.63 -10.18 -31.22
N LEU A 158 1.13 -9.39 -30.28
CA LEU A 158 -0.26 -8.93 -30.23
C LEU A 158 -0.47 -7.60 -30.97
N GLY A 159 0.60 -6.95 -31.44
CA GLY A 159 0.55 -5.65 -32.11
C GLY A 159 0.46 -4.45 -31.16
N TYR A 160 0.92 -4.59 -29.92
CA TYR A 160 0.94 -3.52 -28.90
C TYR A 160 2.35 -2.95 -28.75
N ASP A 161 2.43 -1.66 -28.45
CA ASP A 161 3.68 -0.92 -28.32
C ASP A 161 3.93 -0.55 -26.84
N THR A 162 4.73 -1.38 -26.16
CA THR A 162 5.16 -1.14 -24.77
C THR A 162 6.33 -0.16 -24.66
N GLU A 163 6.92 0.29 -25.78
CA GLU A 163 7.94 1.32 -25.78
C GLU A 163 7.34 2.72 -25.71
N ARG A 164 6.17 2.92 -26.36
CA ARG A 164 5.42 4.19 -26.37
C ARG A 164 4.18 4.22 -25.48
N THR A 165 3.72 3.07 -24.99
CA THR A 165 2.52 2.99 -24.14
C THR A 165 2.80 2.24 -22.84
N ARG A 166 2.37 2.81 -21.71
CA ARG A 166 2.25 2.12 -20.41
C ARG A 166 0.84 1.59 -20.25
N TYR A 167 0.71 0.33 -19.86
CA TYR A 167 -0.57 -0.34 -19.67
C TYR A 167 -0.84 -0.54 -18.18
N PHE A 168 -2.05 -0.22 -17.75
CA PHE A 168 -2.51 -0.35 -16.38
C PHE A 168 -3.80 -1.16 -16.35
N GLY A 169 -3.85 -2.22 -15.56
CA GLY A 169 -5.06 -3.01 -15.35
C GLY A 169 -5.89 -2.52 -14.16
N SER A 170 -7.03 -3.18 -13.95
CA SER A 170 -7.96 -2.87 -12.86
C SER A 170 -7.38 -3.05 -11.46
N PHE A 171 -6.20 -3.69 -11.32
CA PHE A 171 -5.47 -3.72 -10.06
C PHE A 171 -5.22 -2.31 -9.49
N TYR A 172 -4.97 -1.33 -10.36
CA TYR A 172 -4.69 0.04 -9.98
C TYR A 172 -5.92 0.79 -9.44
N THR A 173 -7.13 0.27 -9.65
CA THR A 173 -8.37 0.89 -9.15
C THR A 173 -8.88 0.29 -7.84
N LEU A 174 -8.25 -0.78 -7.32
CA LEU A 174 -8.73 -1.54 -6.16
C LEU A 174 -8.45 -0.89 -4.80
N ALA A 175 -7.63 0.16 -4.73
CA ALA A 175 -7.32 0.88 -3.51
C ALA A 175 -7.03 2.36 -3.79
N ILE A 176 -7.37 3.25 -2.85
CA ILE A 176 -7.04 4.69 -2.94
C ILE A 176 -5.55 4.90 -3.24
N GLY A 177 -4.68 4.13 -2.58
CA GLY A 177 -3.25 4.22 -2.80
C GLY A 177 -2.84 3.85 -4.22
N HIS A 178 -3.44 2.82 -4.81
CA HIS A 178 -3.11 2.43 -6.19
C HIS A 178 -3.64 3.46 -7.21
N ILE A 179 -4.81 4.06 -6.96
CA ILE A 179 -5.31 5.15 -7.79
C ILE A 179 -4.39 6.37 -7.68
N ALA A 180 -3.88 6.65 -6.47
CA ALA A 180 -2.91 7.72 -6.26
C ALA A 180 -1.58 7.47 -7.01
N LEU A 181 -1.15 6.21 -7.15
CA LEU A 181 0.01 5.87 -8.00
C LEU A 181 -0.23 6.27 -9.47
N LEU A 182 -1.44 6.09 -10.00
CA LEU A 182 -1.79 6.55 -11.35
C LEU A 182 -1.57 8.07 -11.50
N GLY A 183 -1.83 8.85 -10.45
CA GLY A 183 -1.54 10.29 -10.43
C GLY A 183 -0.07 10.61 -10.68
N PHE A 184 0.86 9.84 -10.11
CA PHE A 184 2.29 10.02 -10.38
C PHE A 184 2.70 9.56 -11.78
N TYR A 185 2.07 8.52 -12.33
CA TYR A 185 2.30 8.15 -13.74
C TYR A 185 1.77 9.20 -14.72
N ALA A 186 0.65 9.84 -14.39
CA ALA A 186 0.15 11.00 -15.12
C ALA A 186 1.13 12.17 -15.01
N GLN A 187 1.61 12.49 -13.81
CA GLN A 187 2.64 13.51 -13.59
C GLN A 187 3.92 13.22 -14.40
N GLN A 188 4.36 11.96 -14.46
CA GLN A 188 5.50 11.55 -15.27
C GLN A 188 5.26 11.77 -16.77
N GLN A 189 4.07 11.43 -17.28
CA GLN A 189 3.70 11.67 -18.68
C GLN A 189 3.76 13.17 -19.01
N GLU A 190 3.20 14.02 -18.15
CA GLU A 190 3.25 15.47 -18.33
C GLU A 190 4.69 16.02 -18.34
N LEU A 191 5.57 15.50 -17.47
CA LEU A 191 6.99 15.89 -17.45
C LEU A 191 7.75 15.48 -18.73
N GLN A 192 7.36 14.36 -19.34
CA GLN A 192 7.95 13.83 -20.57
C GLN A 192 7.41 14.51 -21.83
N GLY A 193 6.19 15.06 -21.78
CA GLY A 193 5.55 15.73 -22.91
C GLY A 193 5.15 14.77 -24.04
N PRO A 194 4.91 15.28 -25.26
CA PRO A 194 4.35 14.51 -26.38
C PRO A 194 5.19 13.32 -26.87
N GLU A 195 6.52 13.39 -26.68
CA GLU A 195 7.47 12.34 -27.03
C GLU A 195 7.58 11.26 -25.93
N GLY A 196 6.91 11.48 -24.79
CA GLY A 196 6.82 10.55 -23.68
C GLY A 196 5.90 9.36 -23.95
N ARG A 197 5.90 8.40 -23.02
CA ARG A 197 4.95 7.29 -23.08
C ARG A 197 3.54 7.76 -22.73
N ARG A 198 2.56 7.27 -23.49
CA ARG A 198 1.14 7.43 -23.16
C ARG A 198 0.71 6.40 -22.12
N ASN A 199 -0.23 6.76 -21.27
CA ASN A 199 -0.78 5.87 -20.25
C ASN A 199 -2.15 5.36 -20.71
N ARG A 200 -2.35 4.03 -20.70
CA ARG A 200 -3.62 3.37 -21.04
C ARG A 200 -4.12 2.54 -19.87
N LEU A 201 -5.36 2.75 -19.46
CA LEU A 201 -5.93 2.17 -18.24
C LEU A 201 -7.19 1.36 -18.54
N ALA A 202 -7.17 0.07 -18.22
CA ALA A 202 -8.35 -0.79 -18.22
C ALA A 202 -9.08 -0.71 -16.87
N ILE A 203 -10.36 -0.36 -16.90
CA ILE A 203 -11.18 -0.13 -15.72
C ILE A 203 -12.35 -1.12 -15.69
N ASP A 204 -12.55 -1.72 -14.52
CA ASP A 204 -13.81 -2.34 -14.12
C ASP A 204 -14.55 -1.33 -13.23
N PRO A 205 -15.57 -0.60 -13.74
CA PRO A 205 -16.27 0.45 -12.99
C PRO A 205 -16.98 -0.08 -11.74
N LYS A 206 -17.23 -1.39 -11.63
CA LYS A 206 -17.79 -2.02 -10.42
C LYS A 206 -16.72 -2.26 -9.35
N ARG A 207 -15.44 -2.11 -9.69
CA ARG A 207 -14.30 -2.39 -8.83
C ARG A 207 -13.34 -1.19 -8.73
N VAL A 208 -13.92 -0.06 -8.36
CA VAL A 208 -13.19 1.18 -8.07
C VAL A 208 -13.30 1.50 -6.59
N ALA A 209 -12.17 1.64 -5.91
CA ALA A 209 -12.14 1.89 -4.47
C ALA A 209 -12.49 3.33 -4.07
N ASN A 210 -12.26 4.29 -4.97
CA ASN A 210 -12.70 5.67 -4.80
C ASN A 210 -12.92 6.29 -6.19
N ALA A 211 -14.18 6.35 -6.63
CA ALA A 211 -14.54 6.84 -7.95
C ALA A 211 -14.27 8.34 -8.10
N CYS A 212 -14.36 9.11 -7.01
CA CYS A 212 -14.04 10.53 -7.03
C CYS A 212 -12.56 10.76 -7.40
N LEU A 213 -11.61 10.10 -6.72
CA LEU A 213 -10.18 10.21 -7.03
C LEU A 213 -9.87 9.73 -8.44
N LEU A 214 -10.48 8.62 -8.87
CA LEU A 214 -10.31 8.12 -10.22
C LEU A 214 -10.70 9.19 -11.25
N SER A 215 -11.80 9.92 -11.02
CA SER A 215 -12.23 10.99 -11.92
C SER A 215 -11.23 12.15 -12.04
N TYR A 216 -10.34 12.36 -11.05
CA TYR A 216 -9.27 13.38 -11.15
C TYR A 216 -8.10 12.92 -12.01
N VAL A 217 -7.81 11.62 -12.02
CA VAL A 217 -6.64 11.06 -12.72
C VAL A 217 -6.99 10.53 -14.11
N GLU A 218 -8.22 10.06 -14.33
CA GLU A 218 -8.67 9.50 -15.61
C GLU A 218 -8.46 10.40 -16.84
N PRO A 219 -8.51 11.75 -16.77
CA PRO A 219 -8.31 12.58 -17.97
C PRO A 219 -6.91 12.48 -18.58
N PHE A 220 -5.94 11.92 -17.84
CA PHE A 220 -4.56 11.73 -18.29
C PHE A 220 -4.32 10.36 -18.95
N PHE A 221 -5.35 9.52 -19.08
CA PHE A 221 -5.25 8.14 -19.55
C PHE A 221 -6.18 7.86 -20.73
N ASP A 222 -5.71 7.03 -21.65
CA ASP A 222 -6.57 6.38 -22.63
C ASP A 222 -7.35 5.26 -21.91
N LEU A 223 -8.66 5.44 -21.70
CA LEU A 223 -9.48 4.51 -20.92
C LEU A 223 -10.00 3.34 -21.76
N VAL A 224 -10.04 2.15 -21.14
CA VAL A 224 -10.66 0.93 -21.69
C VAL A 224 -11.69 0.42 -20.69
N THR A 225 -12.94 0.27 -21.10
CA THR A 225 -14.07 -0.06 -20.22
C THR A 225 -14.52 -1.52 -20.35
N GLU A 226 -15.50 -1.94 -19.54
CA GLU A 226 -15.99 -3.33 -19.44
C GLU A 226 -16.46 -3.94 -20.77
N GLU A 227 -16.91 -3.12 -21.72
CA GLU A 227 -17.42 -3.58 -23.02
C GLU A 227 -16.31 -4.18 -23.90
N GLU A 228 -15.04 -3.91 -23.59
CA GLU A 228 -13.87 -4.36 -24.33
C GLU A 228 -13.12 -5.47 -23.58
N THR A 229 -13.83 -6.51 -23.12
CA THR A 229 -13.28 -7.55 -22.25
C THR A 229 -11.99 -8.21 -22.78
N GLU A 230 -11.91 -8.49 -24.09
CA GLU A 230 -10.69 -9.03 -24.71
C GLU A 230 -9.50 -8.06 -24.58
N LEU A 231 -9.74 -6.75 -24.73
CA LEU A 231 -8.70 -5.74 -24.58
C LEU A 231 -8.28 -5.58 -23.12
N GLN A 232 -9.21 -5.72 -22.17
CA GLN A 232 -8.87 -5.69 -20.74
C GLN A 232 -7.95 -6.86 -20.35
N GLU A 233 -8.22 -8.06 -20.87
CA GLU A 233 -7.36 -9.23 -20.63
C GLU A 233 -5.95 -9.01 -21.20
N VAL A 234 -5.86 -8.41 -22.39
CA VAL A 234 -4.57 -8.05 -22.99
C VAL A 234 -3.86 -6.98 -22.15
N ILE A 235 -4.54 -5.91 -21.75
CA ILE A 235 -3.97 -4.85 -20.91
C ILE A 235 -3.48 -5.41 -19.57
N ALA A 236 -4.25 -6.31 -18.95
CA ALA A 236 -3.85 -6.96 -17.71
C ALA A 236 -2.59 -7.84 -17.89
N ALA A 237 -2.44 -8.49 -19.05
CA ALA A 237 -1.24 -9.25 -19.39
C ALA A 237 -0.02 -8.35 -19.70
N LEU A 238 -0.27 -7.12 -20.17
CA LEU A 238 0.74 -6.11 -20.50
C LEU A 238 0.99 -5.10 -19.38
N GLU A 239 0.37 -5.27 -18.21
CA GLU A 239 0.42 -4.32 -17.09
C GLU A 239 1.86 -4.01 -16.67
N ASP A 240 2.15 -2.72 -16.46
CA ASP A 240 3.41 -2.28 -15.86
C ASP A 240 3.50 -2.79 -14.40
N PRO A 241 4.62 -3.44 -14.02
CA PRO A 241 4.79 -3.97 -12.68
C PRO A 241 4.65 -2.88 -11.61
N HIS A 242 3.68 -3.02 -10.72
CA HIS A 242 3.35 -2.06 -9.64
C HIS A 242 4.49 -1.68 -8.68
N LEU A 243 5.60 -2.42 -8.68
CA LEU A 243 6.76 -2.18 -7.81
C LEU A 243 7.89 -1.39 -8.49
N LEU A 244 7.79 -1.13 -9.79
CA LEU A 244 8.89 -0.52 -10.56
C LEU A 244 8.37 0.59 -11.47
N LEU A 245 9.19 1.63 -11.60
CA LEU A 245 8.96 2.77 -12.47
C LEU A 245 9.97 2.79 -13.60
N HIS A 246 9.52 3.13 -14.80
CA HIS A 246 10.41 3.25 -15.95
C HIS A 246 11.23 4.55 -15.84
N GLY A 247 12.53 4.42 -15.58
CA GLY A 247 13.48 5.52 -15.43
C GLY A 247 14.04 6.07 -16.75
N GLY A 248 13.66 5.48 -17.88
CA GLY A 248 14.16 5.81 -19.23
C GLY A 248 15.11 4.75 -19.79
N GLY A 249 15.07 4.54 -21.12
CA GLY A 249 15.87 3.50 -21.78
C GLY A 249 15.59 2.11 -21.22
N ASN A 250 16.63 1.45 -20.68
CA ASN A 250 16.51 0.15 -20.01
C ASN A 250 16.54 0.24 -18.47
N ARG A 251 16.54 1.44 -17.89
CA ARG A 251 16.59 1.64 -16.44
C ARG A 251 15.20 1.54 -15.83
N TRP A 252 15.07 0.73 -14.79
CA TRP A 252 13.89 0.67 -13.93
C TRP A 252 14.30 1.04 -12.51
N ASP A 253 13.55 1.95 -11.93
CA ASP A 253 13.76 2.43 -10.58
C ASP A 253 12.69 1.80 -9.69
N PHE A 254 13.09 1.37 -8.49
CA PHE A 254 12.13 0.90 -7.51
C PHE A 254 11.11 2.00 -7.23
N PHE A 255 9.82 1.67 -7.06
CA PHE A 255 8.79 2.72 -6.99
C PHE A 255 9.02 3.68 -5.82
N TYR A 256 9.59 3.17 -4.72
CA TYR A 256 10.02 3.99 -3.59
C TYR A 256 11.10 5.01 -3.94
N ASP A 257 11.91 4.79 -4.97
CA ASP A 257 12.91 5.75 -5.45
C ASP A 257 12.39 6.60 -6.61
N GLY A 258 11.63 6.00 -7.52
CA GLY A 258 11.18 6.68 -8.74
C GLY A 258 10.04 7.67 -8.50
N LEU A 259 9.06 7.38 -7.62
CA LEU A 259 7.91 8.29 -7.40
C LEU A 259 8.38 9.62 -6.80
N PRO A 260 9.26 9.62 -5.79
CA PRO A 260 9.79 10.87 -5.26
C PRO A 260 10.63 11.65 -6.28
N GLN A 261 11.32 10.96 -7.20
CA GLN A 261 12.04 11.64 -8.30
C GLN A 261 11.09 12.38 -9.23
N ILE A 262 9.96 11.76 -9.60
CA ILE A 262 8.90 12.40 -10.40
C ILE A 262 8.37 13.65 -9.69
N GLY A 263 8.03 13.52 -8.40
CA GLY A 263 7.54 14.64 -7.59
C GLY A 263 8.55 15.79 -7.50
N ARG A 264 9.83 15.50 -7.28
CA ARG A 264 10.87 16.54 -7.23
C ARG A 264 11.10 17.21 -8.57
N GLU A 265 11.12 16.47 -9.66
CA GLU A 265 11.27 17.08 -10.98
C GLU A 265 10.09 18.00 -11.30
N TRP A 266 8.88 17.64 -10.87
CA TRP A 266 7.70 18.50 -10.96
C TRP A 266 7.87 19.80 -10.15
N GLU A 267 8.25 19.70 -8.88
CA GLU A 267 8.53 20.86 -8.02
C GLU A 267 9.68 21.73 -8.57
N ARG A 268 10.76 21.10 -9.06
CA ARG A 268 11.94 21.78 -9.63
C ARG A 268 11.60 22.62 -10.86
N ARG A 269 10.58 22.22 -11.64
CA ARG A 269 10.06 23.01 -12.76
C ARG A 269 9.17 24.17 -12.33
N GLY A 270 8.97 24.37 -11.02
CA GLY A 270 8.12 25.42 -10.46
C GLY A 270 6.63 25.11 -10.58
N ASN A 271 6.27 23.85 -10.82
CA ASN A 271 4.87 23.45 -10.90
C ASN A 271 4.26 23.42 -9.49
N GLY A 272 3.00 23.86 -9.37
CA GLY A 272 2.22 23.73 -8.14
C GLY A 272 1.71 22.30 -7.88
N PRO A 273 0.68 22.13 -7.03
CA PRO A 273 0.02 20.84 -6.85
C PRO A 273 -0.36 20.18 -8.19
N PHE A 274 -0.16 18.86 -8.31
CA PHE A 274 -0.53 18.14 -9.54
C PHE A 274 -2.05 18.12 -9.74
N LEU A 275 -2.80 17.88 -8.67
CA LEU A 275 -4.25 17.94 -8.64
C LEU A 275 -4.71 19.15 -7.82
N THR A 276 -5.78 19.80 -8.27
CA THR A 276 -6.47 20.88 -7.54
C THR A 276 -7.90 20.47 -7.31
N LEU A 277 -8.43 20.66 -6.09
CA LEU A 277 -9.83 20.36 -5.79
C LEU A 277 -10.77 21.13 -6.72
N ARG A 278 -11.72 20.41 -7.32
CA ARG A 278 -12.81 21.02 -8.10
C ARG A 278 -13.72 21.81 -7.19
N GLU A 279 -14.24 22.92 -7.70
CA GLU A 279 -15.13 23.82 -6.95
C GLU A 279 -16.37 23.08 -6.39
N GLU A 280 -16.92 22.13 -7.14
CA GLU A 280 -18.04 21.29 -6.70
C GLU A 280 -17.70 20.45 -5.45
N HIS A 281 -16.51 19.84 -5.41
CA HIS A 281 -16.05 19.01 -4.30
C HIS A 281 -15.68 19.88 -3.09
N THR A 282 -15.15 21.07 -3.32
CA THR A 282 -14.91 22.06 -2.27
C THR A 282 -16.21 22.49 -1.61
N LYS A 283 -17.21 22.91 -2.39
CA LYS A 283 -18.51 23.36 -1.87
C LYS A 283 -19.28 22.24 -1.15
N ASP A 284 -19.31 21.03 -1.72
CA ASP A 284 -19.95 19.87 -1.08
C ASP A 284 -19.23 19.51 0.23
N GLY A 285 -17.90 19.45 0.20
CA GLY A 285 -17.07 19.12 1.36
C GLY A 285 -17.26 20.09 2.51
N GLU A 286 -17.14 21.39 2.27
CA GLU A 286 -17.35 22.44 3.28
C GLU A 286 -18.76 22.40 3.87
N LYS A 287 -19.78 22.23 3.02
CA LYS A 287 -21.17 22.09 3.46
C LYS A 287 -21.32 20.91 4.43
N ARG A 288 -20.79 19.75 4.04
CA ARG A 288 -20.91 18.53 4.84
C ARG A 288 -20.13 18.62 6.13
N LEU A 289 -18.95 19.24 6.14
CA LEU A 289 -18.22 19.48 7.39
C LEU A 289 -18.96 20.41 8.34
N ARG A 290 -19.66 21.45 7.83
CA ARG A 290 -20.55 22.28 8.66
C ARG A 290 -21.69 21.46 9.28
N GLU A 291 -22.32 20.58 8.49
CA GLU A 291 -23.34 19.64 8.99
C GLU A 291 -22.77 18.61 10.00
N MET A 292 -21.47 18.36 9.96
CA MET A 292 -20.73 17.54 10.93
C MET A 292 -20.29 18.30 12.18
N GLY A 293 -20.55 19.61 12.26
CA GLY A 293 -20.23 20.46 13.40
C GLY A 293 -18.89 21.20 13.30
N LEU A 294 -18.21 21.14 12.15
CA LEU A 294 -17.02 21.95 11.90
C LEU A 294 -17.43 23.42 11.66
N PRO A 295 -16.94 24.40 12.45
CA PRO A 295 -17.24 25.80 12.23
C PRO A 295 -16.74 26.31 10.88
N GLU A 296 -17.41 27.32 10.34
CA GLU A 296 -16.96 28.00 9.13
C GLU A 296 -15.58 28.64 9.34
N GLY A 297 -14.70 28.51 8.34
CA GLY A 297 -13.32 29.01 8.41
C GLY A 297 -12.37 28.20 9.31
N ALA A 298 -12.84 27.15 9.98
CA ALA A 298 -11.97 26.28 10.76
C ALA A 298 -10.99 25.51 9.85
N TRP A 299 -9.72 25.46 10.24
CA TRP A 299 -8.73 24.59 9.59
C TRP A 299 -8.67 23.23 10.30
N PHE A 300 -8.30 22.20 9.55
CA PHE A 300 -8.22 20.84 10.07
C PHE A 300 -7.00 20.08 9.56
N VAL A 301 -6.58 19.09 10.33
CA VAL A 301 -5.57 18.09 10.00
C VAL A 301 -6.27 16.76 9.76
N VAL A 302 -5.90 16.09 8.68
CA VAL A 302 -6.34 14.70 8.46
C VAL A 302 -5.40 13.78 9.21
N LEU A 303 -5.98 12.90 10.03
CA LEU A 303 -5.26 11.83 10.72
C LEU A 303 -5.61 10.49 10.07
N HIS A 304 -4.62 9.67 9.72
CA HIS A 304 -4.84 8.29 9.30
C HIS A 304 -3.77 7.36 9.85
N VAL A 305 -4.16 6.53 10.83
CA VAL A 305 -3.29 5.56 11.49
C VAL A 305 -3.68 4.16 11.01
N ARG A 306 -2.75 3.45 10.37
CA ARG A 306 -3.01 2.09 9.89
C ARG A 306 -3.12 1.12 11.08
N GLU A 307 -4.22 0.38 11.11
CA GLU A 307 -4.49 -0.67 12.09
C GLU A 307 -4.92 -1.95 11.33
N THR A 308 -3.98 -2.60 10.63
CA THR A 308 -4.25 -3.96 10.09
C THR A 308 -3.95 -5.00 11.18
N ARG A 309 -4.64 -6.14 11.15
CA ARG A 309 -4.44 -7.23 12.14
C ARG A 309 -3.14 -8.02 11.95
N LEU A 310 -2.37 -7.70 10.92
CA LEU A 310 -1.19 -8.45 10.49
C LEU A 310 0.05 -7.68 10.89
N GLY A 311 1.12 -8.38 11.29
CA GLY A 311 2.39 -7.81 11.78
C GLY A 311 3.22 -7.02 10.77
N GLU A 312 2.55 -6.21 9.94
CA GLU A 312 3.15 -5.16 9.12
C GLU A 312 3.77 -4.11 10.03
N VAL A 313 4.98 -3.70 9.70
CA VAL A 313 5.74 -2.70 10.47
C VAL A 313 5.13 -1.31 10.49
N ARG A 314 4.25 -1.02 9.53
CA ARG A 314 3.63 0.30 9.34
C ARG A 314 2.40 0.50 10.22
N ASN A 315 1.94 -0.53 10.93
CA ASN A 315 0.79 -0.40 11.82
C ASN A 315 1.20 0.32 13.12
N ALA A 316 0.31 1.16 13.63
CA ALA A 316 0.52 1.89 14.85
C ALA A 316 -0.77 1.97 15.67
N LYS A 317 -0.66 2.26 16.96
CA LYS A 317 -1.82 2.40 17.83
C LYS A 317 -2.31 3.84 17.75
N VAL A 318 -3.59 4.05 17.44
CA VAL A 318 -4.15 5.41 17.40
C VAL A 318 -4.01 6.14 18.76
N ALA A 319 -3.97 5.41 19.88
CA ALA A 319 -3.77 5.97 21.21
C ALA A 319 -2.44 6.74 21.36
N ASP A 320 -1.40 6.35 20.61
CA ASP A 320 -0.10 7.01 20.67
C ASP A 320 -0.14 8.42 20.04
N TYR A 321 -1.19 8.74 19.26
CA TYR A 321 -1.36 10.04 18.61
C TYR A 321 -2.11 11.04 19.49
N LEU A 322 -2.65 10.63 20.64
CA LEU A 322 -3.45 11.51 21.51
C LEU A 322 -2.71 12.80 21.94
N PRO A 323 -1.39 12.79 22.28
CA PRO A 323 -0.66 14.03 22.55
C PRO A 323 -0.59 14.96 21.34
N ALA A 324 -0.35 14.42 20.14
CA ALA A 324 -0.32 15.19 18.90
C ALA A 324 -1.70 15.77 18.53
N ILE A 325 -2.78 15.00 18.72
CA ILE A 325 -4.16 15.47 18.53
C ILE A 325 -4.43 16.65 19.47
N ARG A 326 -4.07 16.54 20.75
CA ARG A 326 -4.23 17.63 21.72
C ARG A 326 -3.45 18.88 21.34
N GLU A 327 -2.25 18.74 20.77
CA GLU A 327 -1.49 19.91 20.32
C GLU A 327 -2.16 20.62 19.15
N ILE A 328 -2.72 19.86 18.20
CA ILE A 328 -3.48 20.43 17.07
C ILE A 328 -4.72 21.18 17.57
N THR A 329 -5.49 20.59 18.47
CA THR A 329 -6.70 21.23 19.01
C THR A 329 -6.38 22.41 19.94
N ARG A 330 -5.29 22.32 20.72
CA ARG A 330 -4.79 23.47 21.51
C ARG A 330 -4.44 24.68 20.63
N ARG A 331 -4.04 24.48 19.38
CA ARG A 331 -3.79 25.54 18.39
C ARG A 331 -5.06 26.04 17.70
N GLY A 332 -6.24 25.54 18.09
CA GLY A 332 -7.53 25.87 17.50
C GLY A 332 -7.88 25.08 16.23
N GLY A 333 -7.08 24.07 15.89
CA GLY A 333 -7.32 23.21 14.75
C GLY A 333 -8.27 22.06 15.05
N TRP A 334 -8.87 21.52 14.00
CA TRP A 334 -9.63 20.27 14.10
C TRP A 334 -8.80 19.08 13.66
N VAL A 335 -9.07 17.91 14.23
CA VAL A 335 -8.55 16.64 13.73
C VAL A 335 -9.68 15.82 13.15
N ILE A 336 -9.56 15.45 11.88
CA ILE A 336 -10.52 14.58 11.21
C ILE A 336 -9.82 13.25 10.93
N ARG A 337 -10.20 12.21 11.66
CA ARG A 337 -9.60 10.88 11.51
C ARG A 337 -10.26 10.10 10.39
N MET A 338 -9.50 9.85 9.33
CA MET A 338 -9.88 8.97 8.23
C MET A 338 -9.50 7.52 8.52
N GLY A 339 -10.20 6.61 7.86
CA GLY A 339 -10.02 5.17 7.99
C GLY A 339 -11.28 4.43 7.58
N ASP A 340 -11.41 3.21 8.08
CA ASP A 340 -12.60 2.39 7.94
C ASP A 340 -13.17 1.98 9.30
N ARG A 341 -14.42 1.49 9.30
CA ARG A 341 -15.19 1.16 10.51
C ARG A 341 -14.62 0.01 11.35
N THR A 342 -13.60 -0.71 10.88
CA THR A 342 -12.96 -1.80 11.61
C THR A 342 -11.82 -1.32 12.51
N MET A 343 -11.37 -0.07 12.33
CA MET A 343 -10.32 0.53 13.13
C MET A 343 -10.79 0.85 14.56
N THR A 344 -9.88 0.90 15.51
CA THR A 344 -10.15 1.24 16.91
C THR A 344 -10.71 2.66 17.00
N PRO A 345 -11.87 2.94 17.60
CA PRO A 345 -12.42 4.30 17.66
C PRO A 345 -11.55 5.24 18.51
N LEU A 346 -11.54 6.52 18.15
CA LEU A 346 -10.96 7.55 19.01
C LEU A 346 -11.86 7.80 20.23
N PRO A 347 -11.30 8.12 21.41
CA PRO A 347 -12.11 8.64 22.51
C PRO A 347 -12.78 9.96 22.10
N PRO A 348 -13.98 10.27 22.61
CA PRO A 348 -14.61 11.58 22.40
C PRO A 348 -13.69 12.70 22.88
N MET A 349 -13.43 13.69 22.01
CA MET A 349 -12.56 14.83 22.27
C MET A 349 -13.11 16.06 21.56
N GLU A 350 -12.95 17.24 22.17
CA GLU A 350 -13.30 18.51 21.53
C GLU A 350 -12.46 18.71 20.26
N GLN A 351 -13.08 19.27 19.21
CA GLN A 351 -12.46 19.53 17.91
C GLN A 351 -11.89 18.28 17.22
N VAL A 352 -12.42 17.10 17.51
CA VAL A 352 -12.06 15.84 16.87
C VAL A 352 -13.28 15.19 16.25
N LEU A 353 -13.16 14.82 14.97
CA LEU A 353 -14.17 14.05 14.23
C LEU A 353 -13.58 12.68 13.87
N ASP A 354 -14.13 11.60 14.45
CA ASP A 354 -13.76 10.22 14.09
C ASP A 354 -14.51 9.77 12.83
N TYR A 355 -14.14 10.37 11.70
CA TYR A 355 -14.78 10.19 10.40
C TYR A 355 -14.72 8.74 9.88
N ALA A 356 -13.74 7.94 10.31
CA ALA A 356 -13.66 6.50 10.03
C ALA A 356 -14.93 5.72 10.44
N HIS A 357 -15.60 6.18 11.52
CA HIS A 357 -16.81 5.57 12.06
C HIS A 357 -18.10 6.29 11.64
N ASP A 358 -18.00 7.38 10.89
CA ASP A 358 -19.14 8.20 10.52
C ASP A 358 -19.94 7.57 9.36
N THR A 359 -21.27 7.67 9.40
CA THR A 359 -22.16 7.16 8.35
C THR A 359 -22.17 8.05 7.11
N ARG A 360 -21.73 9.30 7.24
CA ARG A 360 -21.62 10.29 6.17
C ARG A 360 -20.34 10.15 5.36
N LYS A 361 -19.56 9.07 5.54
CA LYS A 361 -18.38 8.78 4.69
C LYS A 361 -18.77 8.60 3.23
N SER A 362 -17.95 9.11 2.31
CA SER A 362 -18.16 8.98 0.87
C SER A 362 -16.87 9.26 0.11
N ASP A 363 -16.75 8.76 -1.11
CA ASP A 363 -15.62 9.01 -1.99
C ASP A 363 -15.30 10.50 -2.17
N SER A 364 -16.30 11.36 -2.42
CA SER A 364 -16.09 12.80 -2.63
C SER A 364 -15.54 13.51 -1.40
N LEU A 365 -16.11 13.22 -0.22
CA LEU A 365 -15.63 13.77 1.05
C LEU A 365 -14.24 13.23 1.43
N ASP A 366 -13.92 11.98 1.12
CA ASP A 366 -12.55 11.47 1.29
C ASP A 366 -11.54 12.35 0.53
N ILE A 367 -11.84 12.68 -0.72
CA ILE A 367 -10.94 13.47 -1.56
C ILE A 367 -10.92 14.94 -1.16
N PHE A 368 -12.06 15.50 -0.78
CA PHE A 368 -12.10 16.84 -0.19
C PHE A 368 -11.21 16.93 1.05
N LEU A 369 -11.33 15.99 2.00
CA LEU A 369 -10.53 15.99 3.22
C LEU A 369 -9.03 15.94 2.91
N LEU A 370 -8.61 15.06 1.98
CA LEU A 370 -7.21 14.94 1.57
C LEU A 370 -6.71 16.16 0.80
N GLY A 371 -7.57 16.85 0.05
CA GLY A 371 -7.22 18.03 -0.75
C GLY A 371 -7.39 19.38 -0.04
N ALA A 372 -8.08 19.43 1.11
CA ALA A 372 -8.36 20.66 1.84
C ALA A 372 -7.67 20.75 3.21
N CYS A 373 -7.12 19.65 3.73
CA CYS A 373 -6.43 19.67 5.02
C CYS A 373 -5.23 20.64 5.03
N ARG A 374 -4.87 21.10 6.24
CA ARG A 374 -3.69 21.94 6.49
C ARG A 374 -2.41 21.14 6.27
N PHE A 375 -2.39 19.91 6.78
CA PHE A 375 -1.42 18.87 6.49
C PHE A 375 -2.03 17.49 6.82
N PHE A 376 -1.39 16.43 6.35
CA PHE A 376 -1.73 15.05 6.67
C PHE A 376 -0.82 14.53 7.78
N LEU A 377 -1.38 13.80 8.76
CA LEU A 377 -0.65 13.11 9.81
C LEU A 377 -0.94 11.61 9.78
N GLY A 378 0.08 10.78 9.74
CA GLY A 378 -0.11 9.34 9.89
C GLY A 378 1.02 8.46 9.38
N THR A 379 0.75 7.17 9.34
CA THR A 379 1.63 6.14 8.78
C THR A 379 1.62 6.16 7.26
N ASN A 380 2.67 5.68 6.59
CA ASN A 380 2.69 5.63 5.13
C ASN A 380 1.61 4.68 4.56
N SER A 381 0.64 5.28 3.87
CA SER A 381 -0.60 4.65 3.44
C SER A 381 -1.10 5.24 2.11
N GLY A 382 -2.03 4.55 1.44
CA GLY A 382 -2.64 5.08 0.21
C GLY A 382 -3.20 6.50 0.32
N PRO A 383 -3.97 6.84 1.37
CA PRO A 383 -4.45 8.21 1.60
C PRO A 383 -3.33 9.26 1.67
N SER A 384 -2.18 8.95 2.26
CA SER A 384 -1.04 9.89 2.31
C SER A 384 -0.50 10.22 0.92
N ILE A 385 -0.43 9.22 0.03
CA ILE A 385 0.00 9.40 -1.37
C ILE A 385 -1.02 10.27 -2.12
N ALA A 386 -2.32 10.04 -1.91
CA ALA A 386 -3.38 10.85 -2.51
C ALA A 386 -3.32 12.31 -2.04
N ALA A 387 -3.11 12.58 -0.75
CA ALA A 387 -2.94 13.94 -0.24
C ALA A 387 -1.76 14.67 -0.90
N LYS A 388 -0.67 13.94 -1.20
CA LYS A 388 0.50 14.52 -1.88
C LYS A 388 0.19 15.03 -3.29
N LEU A 389 -0.69 14.35 -4.03
CA LEU A 389 -1.11 14.80 -5.36
C LEU A 389 -1.80 16.18 -5.31
N PHE A 390 -2.49 16.49 -4.20
CA PHE A 390 -3.09 17.80 -3.93
C PHE A 390 -2.12 18.81 -3.28
N GLY A 391 -0.81 18.52 -3.29
CA GLY A 391 0.23 19.40 -2.78
C GLY A 391 0.23 19.55 -1.26
N LYS A 392 -0.35 18.59 -0.52
CA LYS A 392 -0.34 18.63 0.94
C LYS A 392 0.96 18.15 1.52
N ARG A 393 1.43 18.85 2.56
CA ARG A 393 2.53 18.42 3.42
C ARG A 393 2.09 17.23 4.27
N ILE A 394 3.03 16.33 4.53
CA ILE A 394 2.78 15.09 5.26
C ILE A 394 3.71 15.00 6.47
N VAL A 395 3.15 14.59 7.61
CA VAL A 395 3.88 14.10 8.78
C VAL A 395 3.77 12.59 8.80
N PHE A 396 4.84 11.93 8.34
CA PHE A 396 4.96 10.48 8.34
C PHE A 396 5.47 9.97 9.68
N THR A 397 4.73 9.07 10.30
CA THR A 397 5.09 8.43 11.57
C THR A 397 5.12 6.93 11.40
N ASN A 398 5.94 6.23 12.19
CA ASN A 398 6.22 4.81 12.04
C ASN A 398 6.57 4.48 10.58
N PHE A 399 7.39 5.35 9.98
CA PHE A 399 7.65 5.30 8.56
C PHE A 399 8.52 4.08 8.23
N ALA A 400 8.04 3.26 7.30
CA ALA A 400 8.70 2.04 6.89
C ALA A 400 8.22 1.56 5.52
N PRO A 401 9.08 0.95 4.69
CA PRO A 401 10.49 0.68 4.95
C PRO A 401 11.35 1.95 5.04
N LEU A 402 12.52 1.85 5.67
CA LEU A 402 13.37 3.02 5.96
C LEU A 402 13.88 3.68 4.66
N PHE A 403 14.24 2.89 3.65
CA PHE A 403 14.65 3.40 2.34
C PHE A 403 13.47 3.49 1.36
N CYS A 404 12.27 3.70 1.89
CA CYS A 404 11.21 4.33 1.12
C CYS A 404 11.49 5.83 1.10
N ASN A 405 11.75 6.43 -0.05
CA ASN A 405 11.93 7.87 -0.04
C ASN A 405 10.60 8.59 0.22
N ALA A 406 10.60 9.56 1.15
CA ALA A 406 9.45 10.44 1.35
C ALA A 406 9.15 11.22 0.05
N PHE A 407 7.87 11.45 -0.25
CA PHE A 407 7.37 11.89 -1.55
C PHE A 407 7.68 13.35 -1.94
N GLY A 408 8.73 13.98 -1.40
CA GLY A 408 9.15 15.35 -1.71
C GLY A 408 9.33 16.22 -0.48
N THR A 409 9.84 17.42 -0.67
CA THR A 409 10.17 18.38 0.40
C THR A 409 9.15 19.51 0.49
N PRO A 410 8.78 20.01 1.69
CA PRO A 410 9.24 19.61 3.02
C PRO A 410 8.19 18.78 3.78
N ASP A 411 8.14 17.47 3.54
CA ASP A 411 7.44 16.55 4.44
C ASP A 411 8.31 16.29 5.69
N THR A 412 7.68 16.06 6.85
CA THR A 412 8.36 15.63 8.08
C THR A 412 8.15 14.13 8.22
N TRP A 413 9.20 13.38 8.58
CA TRP A 413 9.05 11.95 8.79
C TRP A 413 9.90 11.42 9.95
N ILE A 414 9.39 10.38 10.62
CA ILE A 414 10.09 9.64 11.66
C ILE A 414 9.99 8.13 11.39
N PRO A 415 11.12 7.41 11.31
CA PRO A 415 11.12 5.98 11.01
C PRO A 415 10.72 5.12 12.19
N ILE A 416 10.32 3.88 11.89
CA ILE A 416 10.43 2.79 12.87
C ILE A 416 11.89 2.49 13.16
N LEU A 417 12.18 2.00 14.36
CA LEU A 417 13.48 1.47 14.71
C LEU A 417 13.41 -0.05 14.90
N PHE A 418 14.58 -0.70 14.87
CA PHE A 418 14.70 -2.13 15.14
C PHE A 418 15.59 -2.37 16.34
N ARG A 419 15.18 -3.28 17.21
CA ARG A 419 15.98 -3.75 18.35
C ARG A 419 16.42 -5.17 18.09
N ASP A 420 17.71 -5.45 18.19
CA ASP A 420 18.19 -6.82 18.15
C ASP A 420 17.74 -7.55 19.43
N THR A 421 17.14 -8.72 19.24
CA THR A 421 16.55 -9.48 20.35
C THR A 421 17.59 -10.21 21.20
N LYS A 422 18.82 -10.40 20.72
CA LYS A 422 19.89 -11.10 21.43
C LYS A 422 20.61 -10.17 22.41
N ASP A 423 20.98 -8.98 21.97
CA ASP A 423 21.72 -8.01 22.79
C ASP A 423 20.84 -6.85 23.31
N GLN A 424 19.56 -6.81 22.91
CA GLN A 424 18.55 -5.83 23.34
C GLN A 424 18.87 -4.37 22.96
N ARG A 425 19.82 -4.14 22.06
CA ARG A 425 20.18 -2.79 21.60
C ARG A 425 19.43 -2.43 20.31
N LEU A 426 19.30 -1.13 20.06
CA LEU A 426 18.82 -0.64 18.77
C LEU A 426 19.88 -0.88 17.70
N LEU A 427 19.45 -1.36 16.52
CA LEU A 427 20.31 -1.42 15.34
C LEU A 427 20.65 0.01 14.89
N THR A 428 21.91 0.23 14.51
CA THR A 428 22.32 1.52 13.93
C THR A 428 21.87 1.63 12.48
N LEU A 429 21.83 2.86 11.95
CA LEU A 429 21.53 3.11 10.54
C LEU A 429 22.50 2.34 9.63
N ARG A 430 23.78 2.24 10.00
CA ARG A 430 24.78 1.49 9.25
C ARG A 430 24.47 0.00 9.22
N GLU A 431 24.08 -0.59 10.34
CA GLU A 431 23.70 -2.01 10.38
C GLU A 431 22.44 -2.27 9.56
N MET A 432 21.45 -1.38 9.67
CA MET A 432 20.25 -1.46 8.85
C MET A 432 20.56 -1.37 7.36
N ALA A 433 21.39 -0.42 6.93
CA ALA A 433 21.76 -0.21 5.53
C ALA A 433 22.45 -1.43 4.88
N HIS A 434 23.16 -2.23 5.68
CA HIS A 434 23.80 -3.48 5.23
C HIS A 434 22.90 -4.71 5.44
N SER A 435 21.60 -4.52 5.65
CA SER A 435 20.65 -5.58 5.91
C SER A 435 19.38 -5.46 5.05
N PRO A 436 18.69 -6.57 4.75
CA PRO A 436 17.38 -6.55 4.10
C PRO A 436 16.28 -5.87 4.96
N LEU A 437 16.53 -5.62 6.25
CA LEU A 437 15.58 -4.92 7.13
C LEU A 437 15.23 -3.52 6.63
N VAL A 438 16.12 -2.90 5.87
CA VAL A 438 15.95 -1.54 5.38
C VAL A 438 14.81 -1.39 4.37
N TYR A 439 14.45 -2.48 3.69
CA TYR A 439 13.32 -2.58 2.77
C TYR A 439 12.16 -3.43 3.33
N ALA A 440 12.25 -3.84 4.59
CA ALA A 440 11.31 -4.80 5.16
C ALA A 440 9.96 -4.18 5.52
N GLU A 441 8.90 -4.71 4.91
CA GLU A 441 7.53 -4.51 5.42
C GLU A 441 7.14 -5.56 6.48
N TYR A 442 7.87 -6.69 6.50
CA TYR A 442 7.64 -7.85 7.34
C TYR A 442 8.99 -8.38 7.89
N PRO A 443 9.62 -7.69 8.84
CA PRO A 443 10.95 -8.02 9.39
C PRO A 443 10.95 -9.40 10.07
N ALA A 444 9.82 -9.77 10.69
CA ALA A 444 9.60 -11.10 11.24
C ALA A 444 9.55 -12.20 10.18
N ALA A 445 9.61 -11.87 8.89
CA ALA A 445 9.67 -12.81 7.78
C ALA A 445 11.08 -12.93 7.17
N ILE A 446 12.06 -12.14 7.65
CA ILE A 446 13.41 -12.12 7.09
C ILE A 446 14.31 -13.18 7.79
N PRO A 447 14.86 -14.15 7.05
CA PRO A 447 15.74 -15.16 7.61
C PRO A 447 17.03 -14.58 8.19
N GLY A 448 17.48 -15.14 9.33
CA GLY A 448 18.75 -14.76 9.95
C GLY A 448 18.70 -13.50 10.82
N TYR A 449 17.62 -12.73 10.76
CA TYR A 449 17.41 -11.55 11.61
C TYR A 449 16.43 -11.86 12.74
N SER A 450 16.80 -11.53 13.97
CA SER A 450 15.93 -11.66 15.15
C SER A 450 15.79 -10.28 15.77
N VAL A 451 14.83 -9.52 15.25
CA VAL A 451 14.60 -8.13 15.63
C VAL A 451 13.18 -7.92 16.13
N GLU A 452 13.05 -6.99 17.07
CA GLU A 452 11.78 -6.41 17.50
C GLU A 452 11.58 -5.06 16.79
N VAL A 453 10.36 -4.80 16.33
CA VAL A 453 9.96 -3.50 15.79
C VAL A 453 9.71 -2.55 16.94
N VAL A 454 10.39 -1.41 16.95
CA VAL A 454 10.22 -0.35 17.93
C VAL A 454 9.43 0.78 17.26
N PRO A 455 8.11 0.89 17.52
CA PRO A 455 7.29 1.97 16.99
C PRO A 455 7.67 3.31 17.63
N ASN A 456 7.28 4.41 17.00
CA ASN A 456 7.49 5.74 17.55
C ASN A 456 6.67 5.97 18.81
N THR A 457 7.26 6.66 19.77
CA THR A 457 6.56 6.99 21.03
C THR A 457 5.58 8.14 20.83
N PRO A 458 4.59 8.31 21.73
CA PRO A 458 3.67 9.44 21.69
C PRO A 458 4.37 10.81 21.68
N GLU A 459 5.50 10.93 22.38
CA GLU A 459 6.33 12.15 22.43
C GLU A 459 7.04 12.43 21.11
N GLU A 460 7.52 11.39 20.42
CA GLU A 460 8.14 11.53 19.10
C GLU A 460 7.14 11.99 18.04
N ILE A 461 5.93 11.42 18.08
CA ILE A 461 4.82 11.82 17.20
C ILE A 461 4.41 13.27 17.47
N PHE A 462 4.31 13.65 18.75
CA PHE A 462 4.07 15.03 19.15
C PHE A 462 5.16 15.99 18.64
N ASP A 463 6.43 15.64 18.82
CA ASP A 463 7.57 16.45 18.38
C ASP A 463 7.56 16.67 16.86
N ALA A 464 7.24 15.63 16.08
CA ALA A 464 7.12 15.73 14.63
C ALA A 464 5.98 16.66 14.19
N VAL A 465 4.85 16.67 14.90
CA VAL A 465 3.74 17.60 14.64
C VAL A 465 4.12 19.05 15.00
N VAL A 466 4.81 19.26 16.11
CA VAL A 466 5.33 20.60 16.46
C VAL A 466 6.32 21.09 15.42
N GLU A 467 7.21 20.22 14.93
CA GLU A 467 8.16 20.54 13.86
C GLU A 467 7.43 20.93 12.55
N MET A 468 6.38 20.20 12.17
CA MET A 468 5.56 20.55 10.99
C MET A 468 4.87 21.91 11.14
N PHE A 469 4.35 22.26 12.32
CA PHE A 469 3.82 23.62 12.53
C PHE A 469 4.89 24.69 12.38
N GLY A 470 6.11 24.44 12.88
CA GLY A 470 7.26 25.32 12.64
C GLY A 470 7.48 25.53 11.14
N VAL A 471 7.60 24.45 10.37
CA VAL A 471 7.76 24.51 8.89
C VAL A 471 6.66 25.30 8.19
N LEU A 472 5.43 25.27 8.70
CA LEU A 472 4.30 26.01 8.14
C LEU A 472 4.26 27.49 8.55
N GLU A 473 4.77 27.83 9.73
CA GLU A 473 4.74 29.19 10.31
C GLU A 473 5.95 30.02 9.84
N SER A 474 7.07 29.37 9.58
CA SER A 474 8.32 29.98 9.13
C SER A 474 8.81 29.26 7.87
N GLU A 475 8.55 29.81 6.68
CA GLU A 475 9.05 29.28 5.40
C GLU A 475 10.60 29.18 5.34
N GLN A 476 11.31 29.70 6.35
CA GLN A 476 12.77 29.82 6.40
C GLN A 476 13.44 29.45 7.74
N GLU A 477 12.75 28.90 8.76
CA GLU A 477 13.47 28.58 10.01
C GLU A 477 14.46 27.42 9.82
N THR A 478 15.73 27.78 9.92
CA THR A 478 16.85 26.88 10.18
C THR A 478 16.62 26.14 11.49
N PHE A 479 16.35 24.84 11.40
CA PHE A 479 16.30 23.89 12.52
C PHE A 479 17.59 23.97 13.35
N SER A 480 17.56 24.64 14.50
CA SER A 480 18.72 24.71 15.41
C SER A 480 18.86 23.43 16.25
N VAL A 481 17.73 22.82 16.62
CA VAL A 481 17.69 21.53 17.31
C VAL A 481 18.01 20.42 16.32
N GLY A 482 18.99 19.57 16.64
CA GLY A 482 19.33 18.41 15.82
C GLY A 482 20.16 18.71 14.58
N LEU A 483 20.67 19.94 14.41
CA LEU A 483 21.45 20.32 13.22
C LEU A 483 22.73 19.48 13.07
N SER A 484 23.43 19.23 14.18
CA SER A 484 24.62 18.37 14.22
C SER A 484 24.27 16.96 13.75
N GLU A 485 23.19 16.39 14.29
CA GLU A 485 22.72 15.04 13.96
C GLU A 485 22.22 14.96 12.51
N ARG A 486 21.61 16.01 11.99
CA ARG A 486 21.22 16.12 10.58
C ARG A 486 22.42 16.12 9.64
N ILE A 487 23.47 16.89 9.97
CA ILE A 487 24.73 16.88 9.21
C ILE A 487 25.38 15.50 9.25
N ARG A 488 25.40 14.85 10.42
CA ARG A 488 25.90 13.47 10.59
C ARG A 488 25.10 12.47 9.76
N PHE A 489 23.77 12.56 9.78
CA PHE A 489 22.88 11.71 9.00
C PHE A 489 23.12 11.86 7.49
N ASP A 490 23.22 13.09 6.99
CA ASP A 490 23.49 13.36 5.58
C ASP A 490 24.88 12.84 5.16
N ALA A 491 25.88 12.99 6.02
CA ALA A 491 27.22 12.45 5.78
C ALA A 491 27.20 10.91 5.72
N LEU A 492 26.50 10.27 6.66
CA LEU A 492 26.36 8.82 6.72
C LEU A 492 25.59 8.27 5.52
N CYS A 493 24.51 8.94 5.07
CA CYS A 493 23.79 8.55 3.86
C CYS A 493 24.70 8.60 2.62
N ARG A 494 25.50 9.67 2.46
CA ARG A 494 26.47 9.78 1.36
C ARG A 494 27.52 8.67 1.43
N GLU A 495 28.04 8.38 2.60
CA GLU A 495 29.04 7.32 2.81
C GLU A 495 28.49 5.94 2.42
N LEU A 496 27.25 5.67 2.81
CA LEU A 496 26.58 4.39 2.58
C LEU A 496 25.95 4.26 1.18
N GLY A 497 26.08 5.29 0.34
CA GLY A 497 25.44 5.33 -0.99
C GLY A 497 23.90 5.36 -0.91
N ILE A 498 23.34 5.79 0.21
CA ILE A 498 21.89 5.88 0.43
C ILE A 498 21.42 7.21 -0.15
N ASN A 499 20.51 7.13 -1.11
CA ASN A 499 19.87 8.31 -1.67
C ASN A 499 18.56 8.59 -0.94
N LEU A 500 18.63 9.19 0.26
CA LEU A 500 17.46 9.74 0.95
C LEU A 500 17.23 11.19 0.54
N HIS A 501 16.02 11.51 0.13
CA HIS A 501 15.70 12.82 -0.44
C HIS A 501 15.40 13.90 0.61
N ALA A 502 15.08 13.50 1.84
CA ALA A 502 14.93 14.38 2.98
C ALA A 502 15.34 13.64 4.25
N PRO A 503 16.05 14.29 5.19
CA PRO A 503 16.36 13.68 6.48
C PRO A 503 15.09 13.55 7.34
N PRO A 504 15.09 12.64 8.33
CA PRO A 504 14.04 12.58 9.35
C PRO A 504 13.92 13.90 10.11
N SER A 505 12.85 13.99 10.92
CA SER A 505 12.66 15.08 11.88
C SER A 505 13.95 15.36 12.65
N SER A 506 14.31 16.64 12.74
CA SER A 506 15.55 17.04 13.43
C SER A 506 15.48 16.72 14.93
N ARG A 507 14.28 16.82 15.52
CA ARG A 507 14.03 16.39 16.90
C ARG A 507 14.19 14.88 17.09
N PHE A 508 13.74 14.08 16.13
CA PHE A 508 13.93 12.64 16.15
C PHE A 508 15.42 12.28 16.11
N LEU A 509 16.17 12.89 15.19
CA LEU A 509 17.62 12.68 15.07
C LEU A 509 18.36 13.06 16.36
N ALA A 510 18.01 14.20 16.98
CA ALA A 510 18.57 14.61 18.27
C ALA A 510 18.29 13.59 19.38
N ARG A 511 17.06 13.07 19.46
CA ARG A 511 16.65 12.06 20.45
C ARG A 511 17.36 10.72 20.24
N HIS A 512 17.59 10.35 18.99
CA HIS A 512 18.19 9.08 18.58
C HIS A 512 19.61 9.27 18.02
N ALA A 513 20.42 10.16 18.58
CA ALA A 513 21.76 10.43 18.07
C ALA A 513 22.64 9.16 17.94
N LYS A 514 22.44 8.17 18.83
CA LYS A 514 23.13 6.87 18.80
C LYS A 514 22.73 5.97 17.63
N TRP A 515 21.56 6.20 17.02
CA TRP A 515 21.15 5.49 15.83
C TRP A 515 22.05 5.82 14.63
N LEU A 516 22.75 6.96 14.67
CA LEU A 516 23.70 7.43 13.65
C LEU A 516 25.15 6.96 13.86
N ASP A 517 25.39 6.12 14.87
CA ASP A 517 26.72 5.57 15.19
C ASP A 517 27.04 4.29 14.38
#